data_AF-A0A3B8ZEI3-F1
#
_entry.id   AF-A0A3B8ZEI3-F1
#
_cell.length_a   1.000
_cell.length_b   1.000
_cell.length_c   1.000
_cell.angle_alpha   90.00
_cell.angle_beta   90.00
_cell.angle_gamma   90.00
#
_symmetry.space_group_name_H-M   'P 1'
#
loop_
_entity.id
_entity.type
_entity.pdbx_description
1 polymer ?
#
loop_
_entity_poly.entity_id
_entity_poly.type
_entity_poly.pdbx_seq_one_letter_code
_entity_poly.pdbx_strand_id
1 'polypeptide(L)'
;MLFGDSGKWRANAFRQIPQIVEDEAFWQTIRDCLASLPSNLADVFMLSVLEEINSEEICKVLEISASNLWVRLHRARLGLAKCVSEKWSTDGKV
;
A
#
# COMPACT_ATOMS: atom_id res chain seq x y z
N MET A 1 -2.25 14.75 2.73
CA MET A 1 -3.27 14.14 1.84
C MET A 1 -3.35 14.92 0.53
N LEU A 2 -3.40 14.25 -0.63
CA LEU A 2 -3.45 14.91 -1.97
C LEU A 2 -4.75 15.68 -2.22
N PHE A 3 -5.80 15.32 -1.49
CA PHE A 3 -7.13 15.92 -1.55
C PHE A 3 -7.30 16.91 -0.40
N GLY A 4 -8.03 18.00 -0.65
CA GLY A 4 -8.58 18.84 0.42
C GLY A 4 -9.88 18.23 0.98
N ASP A 5 -10.40 18.79 2.07
CA ASP A 5 -11.63 18.33 2.72
C ASP A 5 -12.87 18.39 1.81
N SER A 6 -12.77 19.15 0.71
CA SER A 6 -13.78 19.24 -0.35
C SER A 6 -13.67 18.17 -1.44
N GLY A 7 -12.74 17.21 -1.31
CA GLY A 7 -12.46 16.19 -2.32
C GLY A 7 -11.75 16.72 -3.58
N LYS A 8 -11.47 18.03 -3.64
CA LYS A 8 -10.68 18.63 -4.72
C LYS A 8 -9.20 18.36 -4.53
N TRP A 9 -8.49 18.14 -5.62
CA TRP A 9 -7.03 18.12 -5.64
C TRP A 9 -6.48 19.42 -5.04
N ARG A 10 -5.51 19.31 -4.12
CA ARG A 10 -4.75 20.48 -3.68
C ARG A 10 -3.91 20.99 -4.85
N ALA A 11 -3.85 22.31 -5.04
CA ALA A 11 -2.95 22.89 -6.05
C ALA A 11 -1.52 22.41 -5.76
N ASN A 12 -0.85 21.84 -6.76
CA ASN A 12 0.48 21.21 -6.64
C ASN A 12 0.55 19.90 -5.83
N ALA A 13 -0.55 19.16 -5.66
CA ALA A 13 -0.56 17.87 -4.95
C ALA A 13 0.56 16.90 -5.39
N PHE A 14 0.88 16.88 -6.69
CA PHE A 14 1.92 16.01 -7.25
C PHE A 14 3.36 16.54 -7.07
N ARG A 15 3.54 17.84 -6.77
CA ARG A 15 4.87 18.46 -6.65
C ARG A 15 5.67 17.94 -5.47
N GLN A 16 4.98 17.51 -4.41
CA GLN A 16 5.60 17.01 -3.18
C GLN A 16 5.90 15.50 -3.22
N ILE A 17 5.40 14.77 -4.24
CA ILE A 17 5.55 13.31 -4.32
C ILE A 17 7.02 12.87 -4.28
N PRO A 18 7.96 13.47 -5.03
CA PRO A 18 9.36 13.05 -4.97
C PRO A 18 9.92 13.11 -3.55
N GLN A 19 9.62 14.17 -2.81
CA GLN A 19 10.09 14.34 -1.44
C GLN A 19 9.45 13.35 -0.46
N ILE A 20 8.17 13.02 -0.64
CA ILE A 20 7.48 12.01 0.19
C ILE A 20 8.06 10.62 -0.06
N VAL A 21 8.39 10.29 -1.31
CA VAL A 21 8.96 8.99 -1.69
C VAL A 21 10.41 8.85 -1.19
N GLU A 22 11.12 9.95 -0.97
CA GLU A 22 12.46 9.94 -0.36
C GLU A 22 12.42 9.92 1.19
N ASP A 23 11.25 10.09 1.81
CA ASP A 23 11.12 10.15 3.27
C ASP A 23 11.17 8.75 3.90
N GLU A 24 12.18 8.49 4.72
CA GLU A 24 12.33 7.21 5.43
C GLU A 24 11.18 6.94 6.42
N ALA A 25 10.61 7.99 7.03
CA ALA A 25 9.47 7.86 7.93
C ALA A 25 8.20 7.41 7.18
N PHE A 26 8.06 7.82 5.92
CA PHE A 26 6.99 7.35 5.04
C PHE A 26 7.12 5.86 4.78
N TRP A 27 8.32 5.41 4.40
CA TRP A 27 8.59 3.98 4.18
C TRP A 27 8.45 3.14 5.45
N GLN A 28 8.81 3.68 6.61
CA GLN A 28 8.56 3.00 7.88
C GLN A 28 7.06 2.82 8.12
N THR A 29 6.25 3.83 7.84
CA THR A 29 4.78 3.73 7.95
C THR A 29 4.23 2.66 7.02
N ILE A 30 4.74 2.57 5.78
CA ILE A 30 4.37 1.50 4.84
C ILE A 30 4.72 0.13 5.41
N ARG A 31 5.94 -0.06 5.93
CA ARG A 31 6.37 -1.34 6.53
C ARG A 31 5.49 -1.73 7.72
N ASP A 32 5.20 -0.80 8.62
CA ASP A 32 4.33 -1.05 9.77
C ASP A 32 2.90 -1.39 9.34
N CYS A 33 2.41 -0.74 8.28
CA CYS A 33 1.09 -1.05 7.73
C CYS A 33 1.05 -2.42 7.05
N LEU A 34 2.08 -2.79 6.29
CA LEU A 34 2.21 -4.14 5.71
C LEU A 34 2.23 -5.21 6.81
N ALA A 35 3.01 -4.99 7.87
CA ALA A 35 3.09 -5.90 9.02
C ALA A 35 1.77 -6.03 9.80
N SER A 36 0.89 -5.03 9.71
CA SER A 36 -0.43 -5.06 10.35
C SER A 36 -1.51 -5.78 9.54
N LEU A 37 -1.23 -6.11 8.27
CA LEU A 37 -2.18 -6.86 7.45
C LEU A 37 -2.26 -8.32 7.93
N PRO A 38 -3.43 -8.97 7.77
CA PRO A 38 -3.51 -10.43 7.88
C PRO A 38 -2.45 -11.09 6.99
N SER A 39 -1.74 -12.10 7.52
CA SER A 39 -0.59 -12.73 6.84
C SER A 39 -0.91 -13.15 5.41
N ASN A 40 -2.05 -13.79 5.19
CA ASN A 40 -2.50 -14.23 3.88
C ASN A 40 -2.72 -13.10 2.85
N LEU A 41 -2.91 -11.85 3.29
CA LEU A 41 -2.99 -10.67 2.44
C LEU A 41 -1.61 -10.04 2.23
N ALA A 42 -0.80 -9.99 3.30
CA ALA A 42 0.57 -9.51 3.26
C ALA A 42 1.42 -10.35 2.29
N ASP A 43 1.34 -11.68 2.38
CA ASP A 43 2.10 -12.61 1.52
C ASP A 43 1.79 -12.37 0.03
N VAL A 44 0.50 -12.24 -0.32
CA VAL A 44 0.08 -11.97 -1.70
C VAL A 44 0.59 -10.61 -2.19
N PHE A 45 0.59 -9.59 -1.33
CA PHE A 45 1.10 -8.27 -1.69
C PHE A 45 2.61 -8.28 -1.87
N MET A 46 3.36 -8.90 -0.94
CA MET A 46 4.82 -9.02 -1.00
C MET A 46 5.25 -9.69 -2.30
N LEU A 47 4.75 -10.91 -2.55
CA LEU A 47 5.13 -11.69 -3.72
C LEU A 47 4.72 -11.00 -5.03
N SER A 48 3.52 -10.41 -5.09
CA SER A 48 3.01 -9.82 -6.34
C SER A 48 3.52 -8.42 -6.65
N VAL A 49 3.76 -7.57 -5.63
CA VAL A 49 4.01 -6.13 -5.81
C VAL A 49 5.44 -5.76 -5.50
N LEU A 50 6.05 -6.36 -4.47
CA LEU A 50 7.43 -6.04 -4.10
C LEU A 50 8.44 -6.96 -4.78
N GLU A 51 8.10 -8.24 -4.92
CA GLU A 51 8.95 -9.23 -5.59
C GLU A 51 8.57 -9.45 -7.06
N GLU A 52 7.46 -8.87 -7.51
CA GLU A 52 6.97 -8.93 -8.90
C GLU A 52 6.84 -10.35 -9.48
N ILE A 53 6.57 -11.34 -8.60
CA ILE A 53 6.37 -12.74 -9.00
C ILE A 53 5.09 -12.87 -9.81
N ASN A 54 5.12 -13.73 -10.82
CA ASN A 54 3.97 -14.00 -11.67
C ASN A 54 2.83 -14.70 -10.89
N SER A 55 1.60 -14.47 -11.34
CA SER A 55 0.40 -14.94 -10.66
C SER A 55 0.27 -16.47 -10.60
N GLU A 56 0.75 -17.20 -11.61
CA GLU A 56 0.71 -18.66 -11.65
C GLU A 56 1.60 -19.28 -10.57
N GLU A 57 2.80 -18.73 -10.40
CA GLU A 57 3.78 -19.16 -9.40
C GLU A 57 3.32 -18.80 -8.00
N ILE A 58 2.76 -17.60 -7.78
CA ILE A 58 2.15 -17.25 -6.49
C ILE A 58 1.02 -18.22 -6.13
N CYS A 59 0.15 -18.56 -7.10
CA CYS A 59 -0.93 -19.52 -6.86
C CYS A 59 -0.41 -20.91 -6.45
N LYS A 60 0.72 -21.35 -7.02
CA LYS A 60 1.37 -22.62 -6.65
C LYS A 60 1.99 -22.54 -5.26
N VAL A 61 2.77 -21.50 -4.97
CA VAL A 61 3.49 -21.34 -3.69
C VAL A 61 2.52 -21.20 -2.52
N LEU A 62 1.42 -20.45 -2.70
CA LEU A 62 0.44 -20.21 -1.65
C LEU A 62 -0.73 -21.22 -1.63
N GLU A 63 -0.73 -22.17 -2.56
CA GLU A 63 -1.81 -23.18 -2.74
C GLU A 63 -3.21 -22.54 -2.86
N ILE A 64 -3.34 -21.52 -3.70
CA ILE A 64 -4.61 -20.80 -3.92
C ILE A 64 -5.03 -20.78 -5.39
N SER A 65 -6.32 -20.57 -5.64
CA SER A 65 -6.83 -20.31 -6.99
C SER A 65 -6.54 -18.87 -7.44
N ALA A 66 -6.49 -18.66 -8.75
CA ALA A 66 -6.34 -17.32 -9.33
C ALA A 66 -7.43 -16.34 -8.85
N SER A 67 -8.68 -16.79 -8.72
CA SER A 67 -9.76 -15.94 -8.18
C SER A 67 -9.48 -15.50 -6.74
N ASN A 68 -8.99 -16.42 -5.89
CA ASN A 68 -8.62 -16.12 -4.51
C ASN A 68 -7.43 -15.14 -4.45
N LEU A 69 -6.42 -15.31 -5.32
CA LEU A 69 -5.29 -14.38 -5.46
C LEU A 69 -5.78 -12.94 -5.69
N TRP A 70 -6.64 -12.72 -6.69
CA TRP A 70 -7.12 -11.37 -7.03
C TRP A 70 -7.93 -10.74 -5.90
N VAL A 71 -8.78 -11.51 -5.22
CA VAL A 71 -9.56 -11.06 -4.06
C VAL A 71 -8.64 -10.67 -2.91
N ARG A 72 -7.66 -11.52 -2.57
CA ARG A 72 -6.67 -11.22 -1.52
C ARG A 72 -5.85 -9.99 -1.87
N LEU A 73 -5.34 -9.89 -3.09
CA LEU A 73 -4.54 -8.75 -3.53
C LEU A 73 -5.33 -7.44 -3.51
N HIS A 74 -6.61 -7.46 -3.92
CA HIS A 74 -7.49 -6.31 -3.80
C HIS A 74 -7.67 -5.88 -2.33
N ARG A 75 -7.95 -6.83 -1.42
CA ARG A 75 -8.10 -6.55 0.02
C ARG A 75 -6.79 -6.05 0.64
N ALA A 76 -5.65 -6.58 0.25
CA ALA A 76 -4.33 -6.14 0.71
C ALA A 76 -4.09 -4.67 0.33
N ARG A 77 -4.36 -4.29 -0.92
CA ARG A 77 -4.24 -2.89 -1.38
C ARG A 77 -5.15 -1.94 -0.59
N LEU A 78 -6.41 -2.32 -0.38
CA LEU A 78 -7.33 -1.50 0.40
C LEU A 78 -6.90 -1.36 1.86
N GLY A 79 -6.45 -2.46 2.48
CA GLY A 79 -5.95 -2.45 3.85
C GLY A 79 -4.73 -1.56 4.01
N LEU A 80 -3.76 -1.69 3.08
CA LEU A 80 -2.56 -0.86 3.07
C LEU A 80 -2.89 0.62 2.88
N ALA A 81 -3.74 0.94 1.89
CA ALA A 81 -4.16 2.31 1.62
C ALA A 81 -4.88 2.94 2.83
N LYS A 82 -5.77 2.19 3.48
CA LYS A 82 -6.45 2.63 4.70
C LYS A 82 -5.46 2.90 5.82
N CYS A 83 -4.60 1.95 6.15
CA CYS A 83 -3.64 2.09 7.23
C CYS A 83 -2.68 3.27 7.01
N VAL A 84 -2.15 3.42 5.79
CA VAL A 84 -1.28 4.55 5.45
C VAL A 84 -2.05 5.86 5.56
N SER A 85 -3.31 5.93 5.11
CA SER A 85 -4.10 7.15 5.23
C SER A 85 -4.41 7.57 6.68
N GLU A 86 -4.44 6.61 7.61
CA GLU A 86 -4.68 6.86 9.03
C GLU A 86 -3.40 7.23 9.79
N LYS A 87 -2.27 6.58 9.46
CA LYS A 87 -1.00 6.76 10.17
C LYS A 87 -0.11 7.85 9.57
N TRP A 88 -0.18 8.06 8.26
CA TRP A 88 0.65 9.05 7.58
C TRP A 88 -0.07 10.39 7.53
N SER A 89 0.29 11.29 8.44
CA SER A 89 -0.13 12.70 8.38
C SER A 89 1.05 13.57 7.96
N THR A 90 0.85 14.37 6.91
CA THR A 90 1.83 15.37 6.45
C THR A 90 1.91 16.60 7.36
N ASP A 91 1.21 16.62 8.50
CA ASP A 91 1.10 17.75 9.43
C ASP A 91 2.34 17.95 10.34
N GLY A 92 3.48 17.42 9.93
CA GLY A 92 4.71 17.42 10.71
C GLY A 92 5.67 18.57 10.46
N LYS A 93 5.43 19.52 9.54
CA LYS A 93 6.22 20.76 9.38
C LYS A 93 5.36 21.88 8.77
N VAL A 94 4.99 22.83 9.62
CA VAL A 94 4.59 24.20 9.25
C VAL A 94 5.81 24.95 8.74
#